data_AF-A0AAE1HQF3-F1
#
_entry.id   AF-A0AAE1HQF3-F1
#
_cell.length_a   1.000
_cell.length_b   1.000
_cell.length_c   1.000
_cell.angle_alpha   90.00
_cell.angle_beta   90.00
_cell.angle_gamma   90.00
#
_symmetry.space_group_name_H-M   'P 1'
#
loop_
_entity.id
_entity.type
_entity.pdbx_description
1 polymer ?
#
loop_
_entity_poly.entity_id
_entity_poly.type
_entity_poly.pdbx_seq_one_letter_code
_entity_poly.pdbx_strand_id
1 'polypeptide(L)'
;MTDNDTENRYERTKVLTALFKDKGYTVIEKWECVFNTDLKTDPEMRAYFEAHPTTRTPPLILRDALVGGRTSALRWYHKADLDRGEKIKMVDVVSEYPNANLRGDYPYGHPKIYLEGNPDMPDPDQWNGMIKCTVLPPRDLFIPVLPYKANGKLMFPLCRTCVEIQNSEGCHHEDPRERQLTSTWCAPELLLALREKSYELIKVHEVHQYPGTVAYNPETGEDGLLSGYVRCFMALKMQASGWPPECDSDDKKEQFIKDTLKHDGVVLDPAKMVKNSALRTMAKLMCNSFWGKFGEKTLRSRTDLIYDPAKLMPLLTDPRKEVTGLLPLSEECIQVTWKPVEDSETSLPTSSIIHAAFTTCFGRLQLYKYLDVVKERALYHDTDSVAYISRPGEPDLPLGTHLGDLTDQVEEDYGPGSFITEFVAGGPKNYAYKVAVGGDPTNIKVCIKVRGISINKSCDDLITFDNLKAMVMGNTERLTVPIPHQIARLPGKIWQAVNTKRRRVCVEHTVPFGYNAWTMAPEEDQELLEVMDLLADA
;
A
#
# COMPACT_ATOMS: atom_id res chain seq x y z
N MET A 1 1.11 21.67 -35.04
CA MET A 1 -0.18 21.71 -34.32
C MET A 1 0.03 22.56 -33.09
N THR A 2 -0.31 23.84 -33.20
CA THR A 2 -0.22 24.81 -32.11
C THR A 2 -1.42 24.61 -31.19
N ASP A 3 -1.14 24.42 -29.91
CA ASP A 3 -2.03 24.00 -28.81
C ASP A 3 -3.02 25.10 -28.36
N ASN A 4 -3.44 25.95 -29.29
CA ASN A 4 -4.16 27.19 -29.01
C ASN A 4 -5.37 27.33 -29.93
N ASP A 5 -6.27 26.37 -29.86
CA ASP A 5 -7.61 26.57 -30.40
C ASP A 5 -8.64 25.95 -29.45
N THR A 6 -9.63 26.76 -29.10
CA THR A 6 -10.97 26.32 -28.70
C THR A 6 -11.63 25.62 -29.88
N GLU A 7 -11.00 24.56 -30.38
CA GLU A 7 -11.49 23.74 -31.47
C GLU A 7 -12.80 23.12 -30.96
N ASN A 8 -13.89 23.50 -31.62
CA ASN A 8 -15.26 23.21 -31.25
C ASN A 8 -15.39 21.74 -30.83
N ARG A 9 -15.72 21.45 -29.56
CA ARG A 9 -15.87 20.08 -29.02
C ARG A 9 -16.73 19.23 -29.96
N TYR A 10 -17.74 19.83 -30.57
CA TYR A 10 -18.60 19.22 -31.57
C TYR A 10 -17.84 18.75 -32.82
N GLU A 11 -17.01 19.61 -33.41
CA GLU A 11 -16.22 19.27 -34.61
C GLU A 11 -15.16 18.21 -34.30
N ARG A 12 -14.49 18.32 -33.13
CA ARG A 12 -13.54 17.29 -32.70
C ARG A 12 -14.22 15.93 -32.51
N THR A 13 -15.41 15.90 -31.87
CA THR A 13 -16.20 14.66 -31.71
C THR A 13 -16.61 14.11 -33.07
N LYS A 14 -17.03 14.94 -34.04
CA LYS A 14 -17.34 14.50 -35.40
C LYS A 14 -16.14 13.88 -36.12
N VAL A 15 -14.97 14.50 -36.02
CA VAL A 15 -13.73 13.98 -36.61
C VAL A 15 -13.38 12.62 -35.99
N LEU A 16 -13.50 12.48 -34.67
CA LEU A 16 -13.31 11.20 -33.96
C LEU A 16 -14.32 10.14 -34.40
N THR A 17 -15.61 10.48 -34.47
CA THR A 17 -16.67 9.57 -34.97
C THR A 17 -16.35 9.11 -36.39
N ALA A 18 -15.97 10.02 -37.28
CA ALA A 18 -15.61 9.69 -38.66
C ALA A 18 -14.39 8.76 -38.73
N LEU A 19 -13.36 9.04 -37.93
CA LEU A 19 -12.17 8.20 -37.82
C LEU A 19 -12.53 6.77 -37.39
N PHE A 20 -13.35 6.59 -36.35
CA PHE A 20 -13.75 5.26 -35.90
C PHE A 20 -14.59 4.53 -36.94
N LYS A 21 -15.53 5.22 -37.60
CA LYS A 21 -16.32 4.62 -38.69
C LYS A 21 -15.44 4.20 -39.87
N ASP A 22 -14.46 5.02 -40.27
CA ASP A 22 -13.48 4.71 -41.32
C ASP A 22 -12.64 3.46 -40.99
N LYS A 23 -12.33 3.24 -39.71
CA LYS A 23 -11.66 2.03 -39.22
C LYS A 23 -12.58 0.82 -39.07
N GLY A 24 -13.84 0.91 -39.50
CA GLY A 24 -14.80 -0.20 -39.49
C GLY A 24 -15.48 -0.45 -38.14
N TYR A 25 -15.35 0.47 -37.17
CA TYR A 25 -16.06 0.35 -35.90
C TYR A 25 -17.53 0.80 -36.04
N THR A 26 -18.44 0.08 -35.37
CA THR A 26 -19.81 0.54 -35.16
C THR A 26 -19.80 1.61 -34.07
N VAL A 27 -19.99 2.87 -34.46
CA VAL A 27 -20.04 4.00 -33.52
C VAL A 27 -21.48 4.36 -33.22
N ILE A 28 -21.87 4.27 -31.95
CA ILE A 28 -23.15 4.75 -31.42
C ILE A 28 -22.86 6.05 -30.67
N GLU A 29 -23.44 7.15 -31.13
CA GLU A 29 -23.24 8.48 -30.54
C GLU A 29 -24.56 9.04 -29.99
N LYS A 30 -24.50 9.69 -28.83
CA LYS A 30 -25.63 10.40 -28.25
C LYS A 30 -25.16 11.66 -27.55
N TRP A 31 -25.67 12.81 -28.00
CA TRP A 31 -25.33 14.10 -27.42
C TRP A 31 -25.98 14.28 -26.05
N GLU A 32 -25.26 14.90 -25.12
CA GLU A 32 -25.73 15.09 -23.74
C GLU A 32 -27.09 15.83 -23.68
N CYS A 33 -27.27 16.88 -24.48
CA CYS A 33 -28.53 17.62 -24.54
C CYS A 33 -29.71 16.75 -25.02
N VAL A 34 -29.45 15.86 -25.99
CA VAL A 34 -30.44 14.90 -26.50
C VAL A 34 -30.74 13.84 -25.44
N PHE A 35 -29.71 13.26 -24.82
CA PHE A 35 -29.85 12.33 -23.71
C PHE A 35 -30.65 12.89 -22.54
N ASN A 36 -30.36 14.12 -22.12
CA ASN A 36 -31.08 14.80 -21.04
C ASN A 36 -32.54 15.09 -21.40
N THR A 37 -32.84 15.25 -22.69
CA THR A 37 -34.20 15.42 -23.19
C THR A 37 -34.93 14.10 -23.13
N ASP A 38 -34.36 13.05 -23.74
CA ASP A 38 -34.92 11.71 -23.77
C ASP A 38 -35.16 11.16 -22.36
N LEU A 39 -34.24 11.37 -21.42
CA LEU A 39 -34.40 10.93 -20.02
C LEU A 39 -35.63 11.56 -19.33
N LYS A 40 -36.07 12.74 -19.78
CA LYS A 40 -37.28 13.42 -19.28
C LYS A 40 -38.54 13.02 -20.04
N THR A 41 -38.43 12.74 -21.33
CA THR A 41 -39.59 12.58 -22.23
C THR A 41 -39.92 11.13 -22.56
N ASP A 42 -38.95 10.22 -22.51
CA ASP A 42 -39.09 8.80 -22.83
C ASP A 42 -39.29 7.98 -21.54
N PRO A 43 -40.50 7.43 -21.31
CA PRO A 43 -40.78 6.61 -20.13
C PRO A 43 -39.97 5.33 -20.05
N GLU A 44 -39.61 4.71 -21.19
CA GLU A 44 -38.82 3.47 -21.21
C GLU A 44 -37.38 3.76 -20.84
N MET A 45 -36.79 4.84 -21.39
CA MET A 45 -35.44 5.27 -21.00
C MET A 45 -35.37 5.60 -19.51
N ARG A 46 -36.37 6.32 -18.99
CA ARG A 46 -36.45 6.65 -17.56
C ARG A 46 -36.54 5.38 -16.71
N ALA A 47 -37.45 4.47 -17.05
CA ALA A 47 -37.62 3.20 -16.32
C ALA A 47 -36.35 2.34 -16.37
N TYR A 48 -35.66 2.31 -17.51
CA TYR A 48 -34.38 1.62 -17.68
C TYR A 48 -33.34 2.15 -16.69
N PHE A 49 -33.09 3.47 -16.68
CA PHE A 49 -32.09 4.06 -15.80
C PHE A 49 -32.52 4.03 -14.32
N GLU A 50 -33.81 4.14 -13.99
CA GLU A 50 -34.29 3.97 -12.60
C GLU A 50 -34.03 2.55 -12.06
N ALA A 51 -34.14 1.53 -12.92
CA ALA A 51 -33.90 0.13 -12.56
C ALA A 51 -32.43 -0.31 -12.74
N HIS A 52 -31.62 0.42 -13.51
CA HIS A 52 -30.26 0.00 -13.87
C HIS A 52 -29.33 -0.07 -12.64
N PRO A 53 -28.52 -1.14 -12.49
CA PRO A 53 -27.63 -1.30 -11.33
C PRO A 53 -26.68 -0.12 -11.10
N THR A 54 -26.19 0.50 -12.18
CA THR A 54 -25.25 1.63 -12.12
C THR A 54 -25.85 2.92 -11.57
N THR A 55 -27.18 3.02 -11.46
CA THR A 55 -27.85 4.18 -10.87
C THR A 55 -27.79 4.13 -9.34
N ARG A 56 -27.73 2.93 -8.76
CA ARG A 56 -27.65 2.71 -7.31
C ARG A 56 -26.22 2.75 -6.81
N THR A 57 -25.28 2.28 -7.63
CA THR A 57 -23.85 2.22 -7.28
C THR A 57 -23.05 2.74 -8.48
N PRO A 58 -22.17 3.75 -8.30
CA PRO A 58 -21.34 4.24 -9.39
C PRO A 58 -20.56 3.11 -10.06
N PRO A 59 -20.14 3.24 -11.31
CA PRO A 59 -19.29 2.24 -11.96
C PRO A 59 -17.98 1.95 -11.19
N LEU A 60 -17.34 0.85 -11.54
CA LEU A 60 -16.02 0.49 -11.05
C LEU A 60 -14.98 1.50 -11.55
N ILE A 61 -14.25 2.11 -10.62
CA ILE A 61 -13.10 2.97 -10.91
C ILE A 61 -11.83 2.22 -10.54
N LEU A 62 -11.00 1.89 -11.53
CA LEU A 62 -9.75 1.13 -11.32
C LEU A 62 -8.83 1.77 -10.27
N ARG A 63 -8.84 3.11 -10.21
CA ARG A 63 -8.00 3.89 -9.28
C ARG A 63 -8.40 3.71 -7.82
N ASP A 64 -9.62 3.24 -7.53
CA ASP A 64 -10.04 2.96 -6.15
C ASP A 64 -9.25 1.79 -5.56
N ALA A 65 -8.97 0.76 -6.37
CA ALA A 65 -8.17 -0.40 -6.00
C ALA A 65 -6.66 -0.10 -5.93
N LEU A 66 -6.19 0.97 -6.59
CA LEU A 66 -4.80 1.40 -6.51
C LEU A 66 -4.53 2.07 -5.15
N VAL A 67 -4.04 1.27 -4.20
CA VAL A 67 -3.62 1.71 -2.87
C VAL A 67 -2.18 1.29 -2.59
N GLY A 68 -1.52 1.95 -1.62
CA GLY A 68 -0.13 1.66 -1.27
C GLY A 68 0.04 0.41 -0.39
N GLY A 69 1.24 0.27 0.19
CA GLY A 69 1.56 -0.77 1.18
C GLY A 69 0.85 -0.60 2.53
N ARG A 70 0.91 -1.65 3.34
CA ARG A 70 0.32 -1.66 4.69
C ARG A 70 1.31 -1.08 5.68
N THR A 71 0.90 -0.06 6.44
CA THR A 71 1.71 0.48 7.53
C THR A 71 0.85 0.63 8.77
N SER A 72 1.21 -0.02 9.88
CA SER A 72 0.46 0.06 11.13
C SER A 72 1.34 -0.34 12.33
N ALA A 73 1.08 0.29 13.47
CA ALA A 73 1.54 -0.20 14.77
C ALA A 73 0.44 -1.10 15.34
N LEU A 74 0.78 -2.35 15.65
CA LEU A 74 -0.10 -3.38 16.18
C LEU A 74 0.02 -3.44 17.69
N ARG A 75 1.23 -3.19 18.20
CA ARG A 75 1.52 -2.95 19.60
C ARG A 75 2.26 -1.62 19.75
N TRP A 76 1.84 -0.84 20.73
CA TRP A 76 2.33 0.49 21.06
C TRP A 76 3.64 0.43 21.84
N TYR A 77 3.78 -0.54 22.74
CA TYR A 77 4.97 -0.75 23.54
C TYR A 77 5.16 -2.24 23.85
N HIS A 78 6.41 -2.69 23.83
CA HIS A 78 6.78 -4.02 24.29
C HIS A 78 8.25 -4.04 24.73
N LYS A 79 8.52 -4.71 25.85
CA LYS A 79 9.86 -5.02 26.34
C LYS A 79 10.03 -6.53 26.35
N ALA A 80 11.09 -7.00 25.72
CA ALA A 80 11.38 -8.42 25.63
C ALA A 80 11.71 -9.00 27.01
N ASP A 81 11.09 -10.12 27.36
CA ASP A 81 11.44 -10.94 28.52
C ASP A 81 12.67 -11.82 28.23
N LEU A 82 13.86 -11.25 28.48
CA LEU A 82 15.13 -11.92 28.17
C LEU A 82 15.35 -13.17 29.04
N ASP A 83 14.81 -13.20 30.25
CA ASP A 83 14.94 -14.35 31.17
C ASP A 83 14.17 -15.56 30.64
N ARG A 84 13.05 -15.31 29.94
CA ARG A 84 12.29 -16.33 29.20
C ARG A 84 12.80 -16.57 27.77
N GLY A 85 13.91 -15.94 27.38
CA GLY A 85 14.49 -16.05 26.05
C GLY A 85 13.74 -15.31 24.93
N GLU A 86 12.84 -14.40 25.28
CA GLU A 86 12.11 -13.56 24.33
C GLU A 86 13.06 -12.53 23.71
N LYS A 87 12.91 -12.30 22.41
CA LYS A 87 13.64 -11.27 21.64
C LYS A 87 12.68 -10.59 20.68
N ILE A 88 13.00 -9.37 20.27
CA ILE A 88 12.27 -8.71 19.19
C ILE A 88 13.16 -8.75 17.93
N LYS A 89 12.58 -9.23 16.83
CA LYS A 89 13.23 -9.29 15.51
C LYS A 89 12.59 -8.27 14.59
N MET A 90 13.38 -7.70 13.68
CA MET A 90 12.90 -6.82 12.62
C MET A 90 13.46 -7.30 11.29
N VAL A 91 12.54 -7.66 10.40
CA VAL A 91 12.86 -8.28 9.11
C VAL A 91 12.30 -7.44 7.97
N ASP A 92 12.97 -7.46 6.82
CA ASP A 92 12.63 -6.68 5.63
C ASP A 92 12.59 -7.57 4.38
N VAL A 93 11.62 -7.36 3.50
CA VAL A 93 11.47 -8.15 2.27
C VAL A 93 12.48 -7.68 1.23
N VAL A 94 13.27 -8.60 0.69
CA VAL A 94 14.26 -8.32 -0.36
C VAL A 94 13.55 -7.88 -1.64
N SER A 95 13.51 -6.55 -1.83
CA SER A 95 12.93 -5.90 -3.01
C SER A 95 11.47 -6.32 -3.29
N GLU A 96 10.56 -6.00 -2.37
CA GLU A 96 9.14 -6.40 -2.40
C GLU A 96 8.44 -6.16 -3.75
N TYR A 97 8.38 -4.91 -4.26
CA TYR A 97 7.68 -4.65 -5.52
C TYR A 97 8.35 -5.27 -6.75
N PRO A 98 9.69 -5.29 -6.87
CA PRO A 98 10.35 -6.13 -7.88
C PRO A 98 9.95 -7.60 -7.79
N ASN A 99 9.89 -8.20 -6.59
CA ASN A 99 9.39 -9.56 -6.40
C ASN A 99 7.93 -9.71 -6.87
N ALA A 100 7.05 -8.77 -6.51
CA ALA A 100 5.66 -8.74 -6.97
C ALA A 100 5.54 -8.65 -8.50
N ASN A 101 6.42 -7.91 -9.16
CA ASN A 101 6.45 -7.78 -10.62
C ASN A 101 7.10 -8.99 -11.31
N LEU A 102 7.98 -9.72 -10.61
CA LEU A 102 8.59 -10.94 -11.11
C LEU A 102 7.62 -12.12 -11.01
N ARG A 103 7.01 -12.32 -9.84
CA ARG A 103 6.25 -13.54 -9.50
C ARG A 103 4.74 -13.38 -9.54
N GLY A 104 4.22 -12.16 -9.67
CA GLY A 104 2.78 -11.91 -9.71
C GLY A 104 2.14 -12.37 -11.02
N ASP A 105 0.91 -12.89 -10.91
CA ASP A 105 0.03 -13.20 -12.04
C ASP A 105 -0.72 -11.95 -12.49
N TYR A 106 -0.30 -11.35 -13.60
CA TYR A 106 -0.90 -10.09 -14.08
C TYR A 106 -1.93 -10.34 -15.19
N PRO A 107 -3.07 -9.64 -15.16
CA PRO A 107 -4.06 -9.71 -16.23
C PRO A 107 -3.52 -9.10 -17.53
N TYR A 108 -3.89 -9.69 -18.66
CA TYR A 108 -3.53 -9.20 -20.00
C TYR A 108 -4.76 -8.94 -20.87
N GLY A 109 -4.61 -8.09 -21.89
CA GLY A 109 -5.68 -7.75 -22.83
C GLY A 109 -6.71 -6.76 -22.27
N HIS A 110 -7.89 -6.74 -22.88
CA HIS A 110 -8.99 -5.86 -22.48
C HIS A 110 -10.05 -6.64 -21.69
N PRO A 111 -10.64 -6.04 -20.64
CA PRO A 111 -11.63 -6.75 -19.84
C PRO A 111 -12.99 -6.83 -20.55
N LYS A 112 -13.71 -7.92 -20.31
CA LYS A 112 -15.16 -7.98 -20.45
C LYS A 112 -15.80 -7.51 -19.15
N ILE A 113 -16.75 -6.57 -19.27
CA ILE A 113 -17.43 -5.97 -18.12
C ILE A 113 -18.71 -6.76 -17.85
N TYR A 114 -18.88 -7.17 -16.59
CA TYR A 114 -20.06 -7.83 -16.10
C TYR A 114 -20.69 -6.99 -15.01
N LEU A 115 -21.97 -6.65 -15.17
CA LEU A 115 -22.76 -5.92 -14.17
C LEU A 115 -23.51 -6.89 -13.26
N GLU A 116 -23.99 -6.39 -12.12
CA GLU A 116 -24.89 -7.10 -11.22
C GLU A 116 -26.00 -7.85 -11.99
N GLY A 117 -26.16 -9.14 -11.68
CA GLY A 117 -27.22 -9.99 -12.26
C GLY A 117 -26.93 -10.52 -13.67
N ASN A 118 -25.76 -10.25 -14.25
CA ASN A 118 -25.38 -10.83 -15.54
C ASN A 118 -25.18 -12.36 -15.41
N PRO A 119 -25.93 -13.19 -16.16
CA PRO A 119 -25.87 -14.66 -16.05
C PRO A 119 -24.57 -15.26 -16.60
N ASP A 120 -23.83 -14.52 -17.44
CA ASP A 120 -22.56 -14.96 -18.03
C ASP A 120 -21.35 -14.55 -17.18
N MET A 121 -21.58 -13.92 -16.01
CA MET A 121 -20.52 -13.54 -15.09
C MET A 121 -19.82 -14.79 -14.57
N PRO A 122 -18.48 -14.89 -14.64
CA PRO A 122 -17.75 -16.02 -14.08
C PRO A 122 -17.98 -16.14 -12.57
N ASP A 123 -17.91 -17.38 -12.08
CA ASP A 123 -17.93 -17.65 -10.65
C ASP A 123 -16.78 -16.90 -9.94
N PRO A 124 -16.96 -16.53 -8.65
CA PRO A 124 -15.94 -15.83 -7.88
C PRO A 124 -14.54 -16.43 -8.03
N ASP A 125 -14.44 -17.76 -8.02
CA ASP A 125 -13.16 -18.46 -8.06
C ASP A 125 -12.36 -18.29 -9.35
N GLN A 126 -13.00 -17.83 -10.42
CA GLN A 126 -12.41 -17.61 -11.74
C GLN A 126 -12.06 -16.14 -12.00
N TRP A 127 -12.33 -15.24 -11.05
CA TRP A 127 -12.03 -13.83 -11.22
C TRP A 127 -10.53 -13.58 -11.29
N ASN A 128 -10.13 -12.77 -12.26
CA ASN A 128 -8.71 -12.50 -12.53
C ASN A 128 -8.39 -11.01 -12.74
N GLY A 129 -9.35 -10.12 -12.47
CA GLY A 129 -9.25 -8.70 -12.73
C GLY A 129 -9.66 -7.85 -11.55
N MET A 130 -10.62 -6.95 -11.77
CA MET A 130 -11.07 -5.96 -10.79
C MET A 130 -12.53 -6.17 -10.44
N ILE A 131 -12.83 -6.13 -9.14
CA ILE A 131 -14.14 -6.47 -8.62
C ILE A 131 -14.61 -5.37 -7.70
N LYS A 132 -15.76 -4.78 -8.04
CA LYS A 132 -16.52 -3.92 -7.15
C LYS A 132 -17.60 -4.76 -6.48
N CYS A 133 -17.47 -4.96 -5.19
CA CYS A 133 -18.41 -5.78 -4.42
C CYS A 133 -18.62 -5.23 -3.01
N THR A 134 -19.61 -5.80 -2.33
CA THR A 134 -19.85 -5.64 -0.90
C THR A 134 -19.50 -6.94 -0.21
N VAL A 135 -18.70 -6.86 0.84
CA VAL A 135 -18.27 -8.00 1.64
C VAL A 135 -18.58 -7.76 3.12
N LEU A 136 -18.84 -8.84 3.85
CA LEU A 136 -18.95 -8.83 5.30
C LEU A 136 -17.68 -9.48 5.89
N PRO A 137 -16.83 -8.70 6.58
CA PRO A 137 -15.65 -9.27 7.25
C PRO A 137 -16.03 -10.17 8.45
N PRO A 138 -15.15 -11.10 8.87
CA PRO A 138 -15.29 -11.79 10.16
C PRO A 138 -15.14 -10.81 11.33
N ARG A 139 -15.43 -11.25 12.57
CA ARG A 139 -15.35 -10.41 13.78
C ARG A 139 -14.02 -10.52 14.52
N ASP A 140 -13.28 -11.59 14.31
CA ASP A 140 -12.16 -12.07 15.13
C ASP A 140 -10.82 -12.13 14.38
N LEU A 141 -10.71 -11.43 13.24
CA LEU A 141 -9.49 -11.45 12.43
C LEU A 141 -8.49 -10.36 12.85
N PHE A 142 -7.41 -10.74 13.54
CA PHE A 142 -6.41 -9.79 14.07
C PHE A 142 -5.66 -9.01 12.97
N ILE A 143 -5.40 -9.67 11.83
CA ILE A 143 -4.79 -9.09 10.63
C ILE A 143 -5.81 -9.12 9.46
N PRO A 144 -6.63 -8.07 9.27
CA PRO A 144 -7.63 -8.05 8.20
C PRO A 144 -6.98 -7.95 6.81
N VAL A 145 -7.59 -8.54 5.79
CA VAL A 145 -7.00 -8.62 4.45
C VAL A 145 -7.26 -7.35 3.66
N LEU A 146 -8.53 -6.96 3.53
CA LEU A 146 -8.96 -6.04 2.50
C LEU A 146 -8.66 -4.57 2.83
N PRO A 147 -8.04 -3.84 1.90
CA PRO A 147 -7.83 -2.41 2.05
C PRO A 147 -9.16 -1.65 1.98
N TYR A 148 -9.31 -0.64 2.82
CA TYR A 148 -10.46 0.27 2.83
C TYR A 148 -9.98 1.71 3.05
N LYS A 149 -10.47 2.66 2.23
CA LYS A 149 -10.18 4.08 2.43
C LYS A 149 -11.24 4.67 3.36
N ALA A 150 -10.83 5.11 4.55
CA ALA A 150 -11.68 5.83 5.49
C ALA A 150 -10.89 6.96 6.12
N ASN A 151 -11.55 8.09 6.39
CA ASN A 151 -10.94 9.24 7.08
C ASN A 151 -9.62 9.71 6.43
N GLY A 152 -9.60 9.74 5.09
CA GLY A 152 -8.44 10.15 4.30
C GLY A 152 -7.23 9.19 4.37
N LYS A 153 -7.40 7.98 4.92
CA LYS A 153 -6.32 7.02 5.17
C LYS A 153 -6.64 5.65 4.59
N LEU A 154 -5.58 4.92 4.25
CA LEU A 154 -5.66 3.48 3.97
C LEU A 154 -5.70 2.69 5.29
N MET A 155 -6.77 1.93 5.45
CA MET A 155 -7.17 1.20 6.65
C MET A 155 -7.44 -0.27 6.30
N PHE A 156 -7.50 -1.13 7.32
CA PHE A 156 -7.85 -2.55 7.19
C PHE A 156 -8.84 -2.92 8.30
N PRO A 157 -10.12 -2.52 8.18
CA PRO A 157 -11.14 -2.71 9.20
C PRO A 157 -11.92 -4.03 9.03
N LEU A 158 -12.68 -4.38 10.08
CA LEU A 158 -13.68 -5.46 10.11
C LEU A 158 -15.12 -4.93 10.22
N CYS A 159 -15.28 -3.62 10.40
CA CYS A 159 -16.59 -2.95 10.44
C CYS A 159 -16.47 -1.55 9.82
N ARG A 160 -17.30 -1.28 8.81
CA ARG A 160 -17.42 0.03 8.14
C ARG A 160 -17.73 1.14 9.13
N THR A 161 -18.82 1.02 9.89
CA THR A 161 -19.24 2.07 10.82
C THR A 161 -18.15 2.37 11.85
N CYS A 162 -17.53 1.34 12.45
CA CYS A 162 -16.45 1.55 13.43
C CYS A 162 -15.26 2.32 12.86
N VAL A 163 -14.83 2.03 11.62
CA VAL A 163 -13.66 2.71 11.04
C VAL A 163 -13.99 4.14 10.63
N GLU A 164 -15.22 4.39 10.17
CA GLU A 164 -15.68 5.71 9.73
C GLU A 164 -15.86 6.67 10.92
N ILE A 165 -16.48 6.21 12.00
CA ILE A 165 -16.64 7.01 13.23
C ILE A 165 -15.40 6.99 14.14
N GLN A 166 -14.37 6.22 13.78
CA GLN A 166 -13.17 5.99 14.59
C GLN A 166 -13.49 5.47 16.00
N ASN A 167 -14.37 4.47 16.10
CA ASN A 167 -14.84 3.92 17.38
C ASN A 167 -13.68 3.49 18.30
N SER A 168 -13.63 4.04 19.50
CA SER A 168 -12.65 3.70 20.54
C SER A 168 -13.04 2.47 21.37
N GLU A 169 -14.33 2.09 21.35
CA GLU A 169 -14.88 0.99 22.14
C GLU A 169 -15.00 -0.33 21.35
N GLY A 170 -15.46 -1.38 22.01
CA GLY A 170 -15.83 -2.64 21.36
C GLY A 170 -16.86 -2.42 20.24
N CYS A 171 -16.87 -3.30 19.24
CA CYS A 171 -17.86 -3.23 18.17
C CYS A 171 -19.16 -3.92 18.59
N HIS A 172 -20.22 -3.13 18.77
CA HIS A 172 -21.58 -3.59 19.12
C HIS A 172 -22.58 -3.55 17.94
N HIS A 173 -22.09 -3.31 16.71
CA HIS A 173 -22.93 -3.33 15.53
C HIS A 173 -23.34 -4.77 15.20
N GLU A 174 -24.57 -5.14 15.58
CA GLU A 174 -25.12 -6.48 15.32
C GLU A 174 -25.75 -6.60 13.93
N ASP A 175 -26.23 -5.50 13.34
CA ASP A 175 -26.71 -5.50 11.96
C ASP A 175 -25.51 -5.65 11.00
N PRO A 176 -25.44 -6.74 10.20
CA PRO A 176 -24.35 -6.93 9.24
C PRO A 176 -24.17 -5.76 8.27
N ARG A 177 -25.25 -5.04 7.92
CA ARG A 177 -25.22 -3.90 6.98
C ARG A 177 -24.39 -2.72 7.47
N GLU A 178 -24.22 -2.59 8.79
CA GLU A 178 -23.36 -1.57 9.41
C GLU A 178 -21.87 -1.94 9.30
N ARG A 179 -21.58 -3.24 9.20
CA ARG A 179 -20.21 -3.76 9.14
C ARG A 179 -19.69 -3.90 7.72
N GLN A 180 -20.58 -4.16 6.78
CA GLN A 180 -20.27 -4.41 5.36
C GLN A 180 -19.38 -3.32 4.74
N LEU A 181 -18.32 -3.77 4.06
CA LEU A 181 -17.42 -2.92 3.28
C LEU A 181 -17.82 -2.99 1.81
N THR A 182 -17.94 -1.84 1.16
CA THR A 182 -18.13 -1.75 -0.29
C THR A 182 -16.95 -1.03 -0.91
N SER A 183 -16.22 -1.69 -1.80
CA SER A 183 -15.09 -1.09 -2.50
C SER A 183 -14.75 -1.85 -3.78
N THR A 184 -13.66 -1.43 -4.42
CA THR A 184 -13.06 -2.12 -5.57
C THR A 184 -11.76 -2.77 -5.13
N TRP A 185 -11.61 -4.07 -5.39
CA TRP A 185 -10.42 -4.84 -5.03
C TRP A 185 -9.86 -5.60 -6.24
N CYS A 186 -8.55 -5.84 -6.22
CA CYS A 186 -7.91 -6.78 -7.13
C CYS A 186 -8.38 -8.20 -6.78
N ALA A 187 -8.58 -9.06 -7.78
CA ALA A 187 -9.00 -10.44 -7.56
C ALA A 187 -8.13 -11.20 -6.55
N PRO A 188 -6.77 -11.14 -6.57
CA PRO A 188 -5.95 -11.95 -5.66
C PRO A 188 -6.21 -11.66 -4.17
N GLU A 189 -6.33 -10.39 -3.77
CA GLU A 189 -6.61 -10.02 -2.37
C GLU A 189 -8.05 -10.35 -1.97
N LEU A 190 -9.02 -10.17 -2.87
CA LEU A 190 -10.41 -10.52 -2.61
C LEU A 190 -10.56 -12.03 -2.43
N LEU A 191 -9.94 -12.82 -3.29
CA LEU A 191 -10.01 -14.28 -3.23
C LEU A 191 -9.35 -14.82 -1.97
N LEU A 192 -8.20 -14.28 -1.54
CA LEU A 192 -7.61 -14.67 -0.25
C LEU A 192 -8.56 -14.36 0.92
N ALA A 193 -9.21 -13.18 0.91
CA ALA A 193 -10.17 -12.82 1.94
C ALA A 193 -11.36 -13.81 2.00
N LEU A 194 -11.93 -14.14 0.85
CA LEU A 194 -13.09 -15.03 0.75
C LEU A 194 -12.73 -16.49 1.07
N ARG A 195 -11.61 -17.00 0.54
CA ARG A 195 -11.23 -18.42 0.64
C ARG A 195 -10.58 -18.79 1.97
N GLU A 196 -9.76 -17.90 2.51
CA GLU A 196 -8.87 -18.25 3.62
C GLU A 196 -9.19 -17.51 4.92
N LYS A 197 -9.97 -16.43 4.86
CA LYS A 197 -10.16 -15.51 6.00
C LYS A 197 -11.63 -15.25 6.33
N SER A 198 -12.53 -16.13 5.88
CA SER A 198 -13.94 -16.14 6.28
C SER A 198 -14.70 -14.83 5.99
N TYR A 199 -14.29 -14.08 4.97
CA TYR A 199 -15.10 -12.97 4.47
C TYR A 199 -16.28 -13.52 3.68
N GLU A 200 -17.47 -12.97 3.90
CA GLU A 200 -18.65 -13.34 3.12
C GLU A 200 -18.85 -12.34 1.97
N LEU A 201 -19.04 -12.86 0.75
CA LEU A 201 -19.42 -12.05 -0.40
C LEU A 201 -20.93 -11.77 -0.33
N ILE A 202 -21.32 -10.52 -0.08
CA ILE A 202 -22.72 -10.13 0.07
C ILE A 202 -23.35 -9.78 -1.27
N LYS A 203 -22.63 -9.02 -2.10
CA LYS A 203 -23.16 -8.51 -3.36
C LYS A 203 -22.05 -8.14 -4.33
N VAL A 204 -22.20 -8.52 -5.60
CA VAL A 204 -21.31 -8.11 -6.69
C VAL A 204 -21.98 -6.99 -7.47
N HIS A 205 -21.28 -5.86 -7.65
CA HIS A 205 -21.80 -4.70 -8.38
C HIS A 205 -21.28 -4.69 -9.82
N GLU A 206 -19.99 -4.92 -9.99
CA GLU A 206 -19.32 -4.90 -11.30
C GLU A 206 -18.03 -5.71 -11.26
N VAL A 207 -17.77 -6.48 -12.33
CA VAL A 207 -16.54 -7.26 -12.51
C VAL A 207 -15.92 -6.91 -13.86
N HIS A 208 -14.64 -6.54 -13.85
CA HIS A 208 -13.80 -6.42 -15.04
C HIS A 208 -12.99 -7.72 -15.16
N GLN A 209 -13.49 -8.66 -15.96
CA GLN A 209 -12.85 -9.96 -16.20
C GLN A 209 -11.92 -9.88 -17.40
N TYR A 210 -10.68 -10.31 -17.26
CA TYR A 210 -9.70 -10.32 -18.34
C TYR A 210 -9.63 -11.71 -19.02
N PRO A 211 -9.15 -11.78 -20.27
CA PRO A 211 -8.90 -13.04 -20.98
C PRO A 211 -8.11 -14.07 -20.17
N GLY A 212 -7.16 -13.61 -19.35
CA GLY A 212 -6.34 -14.46 -18.49
C GLY A 212 -5.31 -13.64 -17.73
N THR A 213 -4.48 -14.35 -16.96
CA THR A 213 -3.27 -13.82 -16.32
C THR A 213 -2.03 -14.48 -16.90
N VAL A 214 -0.87 -13.85 -16.69
CA VAL A 214 0.43 -14.45 -16.99
C VAL A 214 1.44 -14.08 -15.90
N ALA A 215 2.24 -15.07 -15.51
CA ALA A 215 3.34 -14.95 -14.56
C ALA A 215 4.63 -15.54 -15.16
N TYR A 216 5.75 -15.24 -14.49
CA TYR A 216 7.04 -15.86 -14.79
C TYR A 216 7.01 -17.35 -14.49
N ASN A 217 7.47 -18.17 -15.44
CA ASN A 217 7.65 -19.60 -15.25
C ASN A 217 9.12 -19.90 -14.92
N PRO A 218 9.46 -20.30 -13.67
CA PRO A 218 10.83 -20.57 -13.27
C PRO A 218 11.41 -21.85 -13.90
N GLU A 219 10.58 -22.80 -14.33
CA GLU A 219 11.03 -24.06 -14.93
C GLU A 219 11.45 -23.88 -16.40
N THR A 220 10.65 -23.12 -17.16
CA THR A 220 10.92 -22.86 -18.59
C THR A 220 11.73 -21.58 -18.81
N GLY A 221 11.75 -20.67 -17.84
CA GLY A 221 12.34 -19.33 -17.97
C GLY A 221 11.49 -18.36 -18.80
N GLU A 222 10.24 -18.72 -19.11
CA GLU A 222 9.33 -17.86 -19.85
C GLU A 222 8.86 -16.66 -19.01
N ASP A 223 8.95 -15.47 -19.60
CA ASP A 223 8.59 -14.23 -18.92
C ASP A 223 7.07 -14.04 -18.83
N GLY A 224 6.59 -13.66 -17.63
CA GLY A 224 5.34 -12.92 -17.47
C GLY A 224 5.49 -11.44 -17.84
N LEU A 225 4.40 -10.66 -17.77
CA LEU A 225 4.33 -9.29 -18.33
C LEU A 225 5.50 -8.37 -17.91
N LEU A 226 5.90 -8.43 -16.64
CA LEU A 226 6.89 -7.51 -16.05
C LEU A 226 8.21 -8.19 -15.67
N SER A 227 8.24 -9.52 -15.72
CA SER A 227 9.35 -10.32 -15.20
C SER A 227 10.67 -10.08 -15.92
N GLY A 228 10.68 -10.04 -17.26
CA GLY A 228 11.90 -9.79 -18.03
C GLY A 228 12.54 -8.43 -17.72
N TYR A 229 11.72 -7.39 -17.48
CA TYR A 229 12.19 -6.09 -17.03
C TYR A 229 12.87 -6.20 -15.66
N VAL A 230 12.21 -6.85 -14.69
CA VAL A 230 12.76 -7.03 -13.34
C VAL A 230 14.08 -7.81 -13.40
N ARG A 231 14.13 -8.93 -14.12
CA ARG A 231 15.33 -9.78 -14.21
C ARG A 231 16.52 -9.01 -14.80
N CYS A 232 16.27 -8.21 -15.84
CA CYS A 232 17.30 -7.35 -16.44
C CYS A 232 17.89 -6.33 -15.45
N PHE A 233 17.05 -5.55 -14.78
CA PHE A 233 17.55 -4.52 -13.86
C PHE A 233 18.06 -5.09 -12.54
N MET A 234 17.59 -6.27 -12.13
CA MET A 234 18.15 -7.01 -11.00
C MET A 234 19.54 -7.56 -11.32
N ALA A 235 19.78 -8.09 -12.52
CA ALA A 235 21.12 -8.47 -12.96
C ALA A 235 22.07 -7.28 -12.90
N LEU A 236 21.66 -6.12 -13.43
CA LEU A 236 22.46 -4.88 -13.37
C LEU A 236 22.75 -4.45 -11.92
N LYS A 237 21.75 -4.50 -11.03
CA LYS A 237 21.89 -4.13 -9.61
C LYS A 237 22.86 -5.07 -8.89
N MET A 238 22.74 -6.38 -9.10
CA MET A 238 23.59 -7.40 -8.45
C MET A 238 25.03 -7.31 -8.96
N GLN A 239 25.22 -7.26 -10.28
CA GLN A 239 26.53 -7.06 -10.91
C GLN A 239 27.23 -5.78 -10.41
N ALA A 240 26.51 -4.66 -10.35
CA ALA A 240 27.04 -3.41 -9.84
C ALA A 240 27.28 -3.40 -8.33
N SER A 241 26.76 -4.38 -7.58
CA SER A 241 27.07 -4.53 -6.15
C SER A 241 28.43 -5.21 -5.94
N GLY A 242 28.92 -5.94 -6.95
CA GLY A 242 30.08 -6.82 -6.84
C GLY A 242 29.72 -8.14 -6.16
N TRP A 243 30.73 -8.95 -5.87
CA TRP A 243 30.56 -10.22 -5.16
C TRP A 243 30.19 -10.00 -3.68
N PRO A 244 29.22 -10.77 -3.16
CA PRO A 244 28.96 -10.81 -1.72
C PRO A 244 30.23 -11.22 -0.94
N PRO A 245 30.43 -10.75 0.31
CA PRO A 245 31.61 -11.09 1.12
C PRO A 245 31.83 -12.60 1.30
N GLU A 246 30.75 -13.38 1.35
CA GLU A 246 30.75 -14.83 1.48
C GLU A 246 31.25 -15.56 0.23
N CYS A 247 31.24 -14.91 -0.94
CA CYS A 247 31.70 -15.46 -2.22
C CYS A 247 33.22 -15.29 -2.40
N ASP A 248 34.00 -15.85 -1.46
CA ASP A 248 35.47 -15.75 -1.40
C ASP A 248 36.22 -16.78 -2.27
N SER A 249 35.55 -17.80 -2.79
CA SER A 249 36.10 -18.81 -3.69
C SER A 249 35.34 -18.90 -5.02
N ASP A 250 35.97 -19.45 -6.05
CA ASP A 250 35.32 -19.61 -7.36
C ASP A 250 34.14 -20.58 -7.32
N ASP A 251 34.20 -21.63 -6.49
CA ASP A 251 33.07 -22.54 -6.26
C ASP A 251 31.86 -21.81 -5.67
N LYS A 252 32.08 -20.91 -4.68
CA LYS A 252 30.99 -20.14 -4.07
C LYS A 252 30.42 -19.10 -5.03
N LYS A 253 31.26 -18.48 -5.86
CA LYS A 253 30.80 -17.58 -6.93
C LYS A 253 29.94 -18.31 -7.96
N GLU A 254 30.36 -19.50 -8.38
CA GLU A 254 29.59 -20.33 -9.31
C GLU A 254 28.25 -20.76 -8.68
N GLN A 255 28.28 -21.17 -7.41
CA GLN A 255 27.07 -21.52 -6.67
C GLN A 255 26.11 -20.34 -6.57
N PHE A 256 26.60 -19.14 -6.23
CA PHE A 256 25.79 -17.91 -6.17
C PHE A 256 25.10 -17.60 -7.50
N ILE A 257 25.79 -17.77 -8.64
CA ILE A 257 25.20 -17.59 -9.96
C ILE A 257 24.12 -18.63 -10.22
N LYS A 258 24.38 -19.91 -9.92
CA LYS A 258 23.41 -21.00 -10.10
C LYS A 258 22.16 -20.78 -9.25
N ASP A 259 22.33 -20.40 -7.99
CA ASP A 259 21.22 -20.16 -7.07
C ASP A 259 20.41 -18.93 -7.49
N THR A 260 21.08 -17.85 -7.88
CA THR A 260 20.41 -16.64 -8.41
C THR A 260 19.59 -16.96 -9.66
N LEU A 261 20.12 -17.75 -10.59
CA LEU A 261 19.39 -18.17 -11.78
C LEU A 261 18.20 -19.06 -11.42
N LYS A 262 18.41 -20.05 -10.54
CA LYS A 262 17.40 -21.02 -10.13
C LYS A 262 16.24 -20.37 -9.38
N HIS A 263 16.53 -19.49 -8.42
CA HIS A 263 15.51 -18.90 -7.55
C HIS A 263 14.86 -17.65 -8.15
N ASP A 264 15.65 -16.79 -8.81
CA ASP A 264 15.19 -15.47 -9.27
C ASP A 264 15.09 -15.37 -10.80
N GLY A 265 15.57 -16.37 -11.55
CA GLY A 265 15.62 -16.29 -13.03
C GLY A 265 16.62 -15.26 -13.55
N VAL A 266 17.47 -14.72 -12.67
CA VAL A 266 18.38 -13.62 -12.99
C VAL A 266 19.69 -14.21 -13.51
N VAL A 267 20.02 -13.88 -14.76
CA VAL A 267 21.28 -14.28 -15.38
C VAL A 267 22.36 -13.26 -15.02
N LEU A 268 23.41 -13.72 -14.34
CA LEU A 268 24.56 -12.90 -13.95
C LEU A 268 25.77 -13.20 -14.83
N ASP A 269 26.48 -12.16 -15.24
CA ASP A 269 27.77 -12.23 -15.93
C ASP A 269 28.90 -12.05 -14.90
N PRO A 270 29.71 -13.09 -14.62
CA PRO A 270 30.83 -13.01 -13.68
C PRO A 270 31.80 -11.86 -13.97
N ALA A 271 32.01 -11.52 -15.26
CA ALA A 271 32.93 -10.46 -15.66
C ALA A 271 32.41 -9.06 -15.31
N LYS A 272 31.10 -8.92 -15.08
CA LYS A 272 30.45 -7.65 -14.71
C LYS A 272 30.21 -7.51 -13.21
N MET A 273 30.60 -8.49 -12.39
CA MET A 273 30.49 -8.46 -10.92
C MET A 273 31.52 -7.50 -10.30
N VAL A 274 31.37 -6.21 -10.59
CA VAL A 274 32.28 -5.13 -10.19
C VAL A 274 31.51 -4.05 -9.45
N LYS A 275 31.98 -3.71 -8.24
CA LYS A 275 31.37 -2.70 -7.39
C LYS A 275 31.31 -1.33 -8.10
N ASN A 276 30.10 -0.86 -8.36
CA ASN A 276 29.79 0.44 -8.96
C ASN A 276 28.54 1.03 -8.28
N SER A 277 28.74 1.93 -7.33
CA SER A 277 27.66 2.51 -6.52
C SER A 277 26.66 3.33 -7.34
N ALA A 278 27.13 4.07 -8.35
CA ALA A 278 26.26 4.89 -9.21
C ALA A 278 25.36 4.01 -10.08
N LEU A 279 25.94 3.00 -10.75
CA LEU A 279 25.19 2.06 -11.57
C LEU A 279 24.19 1.25 -10.73
N ARG A 280 24.60 0.81 -9.54
CA ARG A 280 23.71 0.12 -8.60
C ARG A 280 22.52 0.99 -8.19
N THR A 281 22.75 2.27 -7.94
CA THR A 281 21.69 3.21 -7.56
C THR A 281 20.71 3.41 -8.70
N MET A 282 21.21 3.59 -9.93
CA MET A 282 20.37 3.69 -11.13
C MET A 282 19.55 2.42 -11.37
N ALA A 283 20.17 1.24 -11.32
CA ALA A 283 19.48 -0.04 -11.49
C ALA A 283 18.39 -0.25 -10.42
N LYS A 284 18.68 0.05 -9.14
CA LYS A 284 17.69 0.00 -8.06
C LYS A 284 16.51 0.96 -8.31
N LEU A 285 16.79 2.17 -8.80
CA LEU A 285 15.75 3.15 -9.13
C LEU A 285 14.85 2.66 -10.26
N MET A 286 15.43 2.06 -11.31
CA MET A 286 14.69 1.51 -12.45
C MET A 286 13.81 0.33 -12.03
N CYS A 287 14.27 -0.56 -11.15
CA CYS A 287 13.45 -1.64 -10.58
C CYS A 287 12.21 -1.10 -9.85
N ASN A 288 12.36 -0.04 -9.05
CA ASN A 288 11.31 0.44 -8.15
C ASN A 288 10.38 1.49 -8.78
N SER A 289 10.84 2.26 -9.77
CA SER A 289 10.08 3.41 -10.30
C SER A 289 9.13 3.05 -11.44
N PHE A 290 9.40 1.94 -12.13
CA PHE A 290 8.69 1.56 -13.36
C PHE A 290 7.19 1.37 -13.16
N TRP A 291 6.80 0.53 -12.20
CA TRP A 291 5.37 0.30 -11.93
C TRP A 291 4.66 1.56 -11.43
N GLY A 292 5.37 2.45 -10.73
CA GLY A 292 4.82 3.72 -10.26
C GLY A 292 4.37 4.64 -11.40
N LYS A 293 4.99 4.49 -12.59
CA LYS A 293 4.57 5.21 -13.80
C LYS A 293 3.24 4.72 -14.37
N PHE A 294 2.92 3.44 -14.21
CA PHE A 294 1.61 2.92 -14.60
C PHE A 294 0.47 3.60 -13.83
N GLY A 295 0.70 3.90 -12.54
CA GLY A 295 -0.26 4.54 -11.64
C GLY A 295 -0.24 6.07 -11.65
N GLU A 296 0.57 6.71 -12.51
CA GLU A 296 0.80 8.15 -12.50
C GLU A 296 -0.50 8.94 -12.65
N LYS A 297 -0.79 9.81 -11.67
CA LYS A 297 -1.90 10.77 -11.75
C LYS A 297 -1.50 11.94 -12.64
N THR A 298 -2.30 12.23 -13.66
CA THR A 298 -2.08 13.34 -14.62
C THR A 298 -2.76 14.63 -14.17
N LEU A 299 -3.82 14.53 -13.37
CA LEU A 299 -4.45 15.66 -12.66
C LEU A 299 -3.58 16.14 -11.49
N ARG A 300 -2.52 16.88 -11.81
CA ARG A 300 -1.63 17.52 -10.81
C ARG A 300 -1.82 19.01 -10.80
N SER A 301 -1.67 19.61 -9.62
CA SER A 301 -1.51 21.06 -9.49
C SER A 301 -0.28 21.50 -10.27
N ARG A 302 -0.44 22.56 -11.05
CA ARG A 302 0.61 23.26 -11.78
C ARG A 302 0.74 24.67 -11.23
N THR A 303 1.93 25.22 -11.37
CA THR A 303 2.25 26.56 -10.91
C THR A 303 2.85 27.33 -12.07
N ASP A 304 2.20 28.41 -12.46
CA ASP A 304 2.67 29.34 -13.48
C ASP A 304 3.08 30.65 -12.81
N LEU A 305 4.25 31.17 -13.18
CA LEU A 305 4.69 32.52 -12.82
C LEU A 305 4.29 33.47 -13.95
N ILE A 306 3.34 34.36 -13.66
CA ILE A 306 2.77 35.27 -14.64
C ILE A 306 3.34 36.66 -14.41
N TYR A 307 4.05 37.16 -15.41
CA TYR A 307 4.61 38.51 -15.44
C TYR A 307 3.81 39.49 -16.33
N ASP A 308 2.94 38.94 -17.16
CA ASP A 308 2.11 39.69 -18.10
C ASP A 308 0.63 39.46 -17.75
N PRO A 309 -0.12 40.50 -17.34
CA PRO A 309 -1.55 40.41 -17.05
C PRO A 309 -2.38 39.77 -18.17
N ALA A 310 -1.97 39.89 -19.44
CA ALA A 310 -2.69 39.28 -20.56
C ALA A 310 -2.69 37.75 -20.52
N LYS A 311 -1.71 37.12 -19.84
CA LYS A 311 -1.65 35.66 -19.66
C LYS A 311 -2.50 35.15 -18.49
N LEU A 312 -2.91 36.04 -17.59
CA LEU A 312 -3.73 35.68 -16.44
C LEU A 312 -5.17 35.35 -16.87
N MET A 313 -5.78 36.22 -17.67
CA MET A 313 -7.20 36.07 -18.06
C MET A 313 -7.49 34.73 -18.75
N PRO A 314 -6.72 34.26 -19.74
CA PRO A 314 -6.94 32.94 -20.35
C PRO A 314 -6.84 31.77 -19.36
N LEU A 315 -6.02 31.91 -18.32
CA LEU A 315 -5.89 30.88 -17.28
C LEU A 315 -7.11 30.88 -16.36
N LEU A 316 -7.62 32.06 -15.99
CA LEU A 316 -8.83 32.21 -15.17
C LEU A 316 -10.11 31.80 -15.89
N THR A 317 -10.17 31.95 -17.22
CA THR A 317 -11.39 31.69 -18.01
C THR A 317 -11.41 30.33 -18.70
N ASP A 318 -10.31 29.56 -18.68
CA ASP A 318 -10.28 28.22 -19.27
C ASP A 318 -11.09 27.24 -18.41
N PRO A 319 -12.24 26.72 -18.89
CA PRO A 319 -13.09 25.81 -18.12
C PRO A 319 -12.44 24.45 -17.85
N ARG A 320 -11.28 24.16 -18.47
CA ARG A 320 -10.49 22.95 -18.21
C ARG A 320 -9.58 23.10 -16.99
N LYS A 321 -9.46 24.30 -16.42
CA LYS A 321 -8.54 24.63 -15.33
C LYS A 321 -9.32 25.14 -14.13
N GLU A 322 -9.06 24.57 -12.97
CA GLU A 322 -9.53 25.09 -11.68
C GLU A 322 -8.38 25.81 -11.00
N VAL A 323 -8.49 27.14 -10.88
CA VAL A 323 -7.48 27.96 -10.19
C VAL A 323 -7.66 27.79 -8.69
N THR A 324 -6.62 27.27 -8.03
CA THR A 324 -6.64 26.95 -6.59
C THR A 324 -5.90 27.99 -5.76
N GLY A 325 -5.12 28.88 -6.37
CA GLY A 325 -4.41 29.92 -5.64
C GLY A 325 -3.82 31.00 -6.52
N LEU A 326 -3.84 32.23 -6.00
CA LEU A 326 -3.21 33.41 -6.58
C LEU A 326 -2.36 34.05 -5.50
N LEU A 327 -1.05 34.12 -5.72
CA LEU A 327 -0.10 34.68 -4.77
C LEU A 327 0.75 35.74 -5.47
N PRO A 328 0.52 37.04 -5.21
CA PRO A 328 1.42 38.09 -5.65
C PRO A 328 2.79 37.89 -5.01
N LEU A 329 3.83 37.71 -5.83
CA LEU A 329 5.21 37.56 -5.36
C LEU A 329 5.95 38.91 -5.40
N SER A 330 5.60 39.77 -6.35
CA SER A 330 6.09 41.15 -6.49
C SER A 330 5.05 42.00 -7.23
N GLU A 331 5.36 43.28 -7.47
CA GLU A 331 4.53 44.18 -8.29
C GLU A 331 4.37 43.69 -9.74
N GLU A 332 5.34 42.91 -10.24
CA GLU A 332 5.38 42.44 -11.62
C GLU A 332 5.12 40.93 -11.78
N CYS A 333 4.96 40.18 -10.69
CA CYS A 333 4.84 38.72 -10.75
C CYS A 333 3.73 38.20 -9.84
N ILE A 334 2.80 37.46 -10.44
CA ILE A 334 1.81 36.67 -9.71
C ILE A 334 2.05 35.18 -9.94
N GLN A 335 2.17 34.43 -8.85
CA GLN A 335 2.16 32.98 -8.89
C GLN A 335 0.73 32.49 -8.94
N VAL A 336 0.38 31.78 -10.01
CA VAL A 336 -0.94 31.17 -10.19
C VAL A 336 -0.81 29.67 -10.04
N THR A 337 -1.54 29.10 -9.08
CA THR A 337 -1.64 27.66 -8.90
C THR A 337 -2.99 27.19 -9.38
N TRP A 338 -3.00 26.19 -10.26
CA TRP A 338 -4.23 25.63 -10.84
C TRP A 338 -4.10 24.13 -11.00
N LYS A 339 -5.22 23.42 -11.14
CA LYS A 339 -5.26 21.99 -11.47
C LYS A 339 -6.19 21.78 -12.67
N PRO A 340 -5.93 20.81 -13.56
CA PRO A 340 -6.90 20.44 -14.57
C PRO A 340 -8.17 19.90 -13.91
N VAL A 341 -9.34 20.16 -14.50
CA VAL A 341 -10.60 19.56 -14.07
C VAL A 341 -10.62 18.07 -14.42
N GLU A 342 -11.35 17.27 -13.66
CA GLU A 342 -11.36 15.81 -13.79
C GLU A 342 -11.80 15.34 -15.19
N ASP A 343 -12.82 16.00 -15.76
CA ASP A 343 -13.32 15.71 -17.12
C ASP A 343 -12.30 16.01 -18.24
N SER A 344 -11.20 16.70 -17.90
CA SER A 344 -10.10 16.96 -18.82
C SER A 344 -8.90 16.01 -18.63
N GLU A 345 -9.03 15.00 -17.75
CA GLU A 345 -7.99 14.01 -17.51
C GLU A 345 -7.64 13.29 -18.82
N THR A 346 -6.38 13.42 -19.22
CA THR A 346 -5.80 12.61 -20.29
C THR A 346 -4.97 11.51 -19.65
N SER A 347 -5.18 10.27 -20.11
CA SER A 347 -4.33 9.14 -19.71
C SER A 347 -3.00 9.23 -20.44
N LEU A 348 -1.90 8.90 -19.75
CA LEU A 348 -0.61 8.78 -20.44
C LEU A 348 -0.63 7.51 -21.29
N PRO A 349 0.10 7.48 -22.42
CA PRO A 349 0.29 6.26 -23.21
C PRO A 349 0.90 5.11 -22.39
N THR A 350 1.61 5.45 -21.31
CA THR A 350 2.26 4.52 -20.38
C THR A 350 1.40 4.18 -19.17
N SER A 351 0.17 4.68 -19.05
CA SER A 351 -0.67 4.42 -17.88
C SER A 351 -1.30 3.03 -17.95
N SER A 352 -1.22 2.30 -16.84
CA SER A 352 -1.94 1.04 -16.64
C SER A 352 -2.34 0.88 -15.18
N ILE A 353 -3.50 1.41 -14.82
CA ILE A 353 -3.97 1.41 -13.42
C ILE A 353 -4.19 -0.01 -12.90
N ILE A 354 -4.64 -0.93 -13.77
CA ILE A 354 -4.80 -2.35 -13.45
C ILE A 354 -3.47 -2.97 -13.00
N HIS A 355 -2.39 -2.79 -13.77
CA HIS A 355 -1.08 -3.35 -13.42
C HIS A 355 -0.49 -2.69 -12.18
N ALA A 356 -0.61 -1.36 -12.04
CA ALA A 356 -0.17 -0.66 -10.84
C ALA A 356 -0.87 -1.19 -9.57
N ALA A 357 -2.19 -1.43 -9.64
CA ALA A 357 -2.97 -1.94 -8.53
C ALA A 357 -2.61 -3.39 -8.19
N PHE A 358 -2.38 -4.23 -9.20
CA PHE A 358 -1.90 -5.61 -9.02
C PHE A 358 -0.49 -5.65 -8.39
N THR A 359 0.43 -4.76 -8.80
CA THR A 359 1.76 -4.68 -8.17
C THR A 359 1.66 -4.40 -6.68
N THR A 360 0.82 -3.43 -6.28
CA THR A 360 0.69 -3.12 -4.85
C THR A 360 -0.11 -4.18 -4.08
N CYS A 361 -1.10 -4.80 -4.72
CA CYS A 361 -1.83 -5.96 -4.21
C CYS A 361 -0.87 -7.10 -3.87
N PHE A 362 -0.03 -7.53 -4.81
CA PHE A 362 0.94 -8.60 -4.59
C PHE A 362 1.99 -8.24 -3.53
N GLY A 363 2.43 -6.98 -3.45
CA GLY A 363 3.27 -6.52 -2.33
C GLY A 363 2.58 -6.69 -0.98
N ARG A 364 1.33 -6.19 -0.85
CA ARG A 364 0.55 -6.36 0.39
C ARG A 364 0.32 -7.83 0.74
N LEU A 365 0.05 -8.70 -0.24
CA LEU A 365 -0.10 -10.14 -0.04
C LEU A 365 1.22 -10.79 0.39
N GLN A 366 2.36 -10.35 -0.14
CA GLN A 366 3.67 -10.85 0.28
C GLN A 366 3.92 -10.53 1.76
N LEU A 367 3.72 -9.29 2.19
CA LEU A 367 3.80 -8.92 3.60
C LEU A 367 2.77 -9.69 4.45
N TYR A 368 1.54 -9.87 3.93
CA TYR A 368 0.47 -10.57 4.63
C TYR A 368 0.84 -12.02 4.97
N LYS A 369 1.51 -12.75 4.07
CA LYS A 369 2.00 -14.12 4.34
C LYS A 369 2.82 -14.18 5.63
N TYR A 370 3.68 -13.20 5.86
CA TYR A 370 4.52 -13.15 7.06
C TYR A 370 3.74 -12.73 8.29
N LEU A 371 2.86 -11.73 8.16
CA LEU A 371 1.98 -11.28 9.25
C LEU A 371 1.04 -12.39 9.73
N ASP A 372 0.59 -13.27 8.83
CA ASP A 372 -0.30 -14.38 9.16
C ASP A 372 0.40 -15.51 9.94
N VAL A 373 1.73 -15.60 9.84
CA VAL A 373 2.57 -16.53 10.63
C VAL A 373 2.79 -15.99 12.04
N VAL A 374 3.12 -14.69 12.17
CA VAL A 374 3.44 -14.10 13.49
C VAL A 374 2.22 -13.62 14.26
N LYS A 375 1.12 -13.28 13.57
CA LYS A 375 -0.17 -12.84 14.13
C LYS A 375 0.00 -11.81 15.27
N GLU A 376 -0.45 -12.12 16.48
CA GLU A 376 -0.40 -11.27 17.67
C GLU A 376 1.04 -10.94 18.11
N ARG A 377 2.03 -11.71 17.66
CA ARG A 377 3.46 -11.41 17.89
C ARG A 377 3.96 -10.26 17.04
N ALA A 378 3.23 -9.84 15.99
CA ALA A 378 3.60 -8.66 15.22
C ALA A 378 3.42 -7.39 16.06
N LEU A 379 4.48 -6.60 16.15
CA LEU A 379 4.49 -5.31 16.84
C LEU A 379 4.20 -4.16 15.87
N TYR A 380 4.81 -4.20 14.69
CA TYR A 380 4.76 -3.13 13.69
C TYR A 380 5.02 -3.69 12.30
N HIS A 381 4.43 -3.08 11.28
CA HIS A 381 4.81 -3.33 9.90
C HIS A 381 4.77 -2.04 9.07
N ASP A 382 5.63 -1.94 8.07
CA ASP A 382 5.63 -0.85 7.10
C ASP A 382 6.05 -1.32 5.72
N THR A 383 5.06 -1.48 4.84
CA THR A 383 5.20 -1.86 3.43
C THR A 383 5.83 -3.24 3.27
N ASP A 384 7.15 -3.34 3.45
CA ASP A 384 8.01 -4.49 3.24
C ASP A 384 8.70 -4.99 4.53
N SER A 385 8.48 -4.32 5.67
CA SER A 385 9.12 -4.69 6.95
C SER A 385 8.12 -5.17 8.02
N VAL A 386 8.57 -6.09 8.87
CA VAL A 386 7.84 -6.59 10.05
C VAL A 386 8.75 -6.59 11.27
N ALA A 387 8.32 -5.93 12.35
CA ALA A 387 8.88 -6.12 13.69
C ALA A 387 7.98 -7.06 14.49
N TYR A 388 8.53 -8.12 15.08
CA TYR A 388 7.76 -9.14 15.78
C TYR A 388 8.50 -9.75 16.97
N ILE A 389 7.74 -10.36 17.87
CA ILE A 389 8.24 -11.07 19.05
C ILE A 389 8.66 -12.50 18.67
N SER A 390 9.91 -12.83 18.98
CA SER A 390 10.51 -14.16 18.85
C SER A 390 10.61 -14.79 20.23
N ARG A 391 10.11 -16.02 20.36
CA ARG A 391 10.08 -16.78 21.63
C ARG A 391 10.56 -18.21 21.42
N PRO A 392 11.16 -18.84 22.45
CA PRO A 392 11.44 -20.26 22.41
C PRO A 392 10.15 -21.08 22.18
N GLY A 393 10.21 -22.05 21.27
CA GLY A 393 9.08 -22.94 20.95
C GLY A 393 8.11 -22.41 19.89
N GLU A 394 8.23 -21.16 19.47
CA GLU A 394 7.41 -20.57 18.40
C GLU A 394 8.24 -20.39 17.13
N PRO A 395 7.68 -20.68 15.93
CA PRO A 395 8.42 -20.53 14.69
C PRO A 395 8.73 -19.06 14.39
N ASP A 396 10.00 -18.80 14.10
CA ASP A 396 10.45 -17.53 13.53
C ASP A 396 10.19 -17.47 12.02
N LEU A 397 10.17 -16.26 11.49
CA LEU A 397 10.05 -16.05 10.06
C LEU A 397 11.34 -16.53 9.35
N PRO A 398 11.22 -17.32 8.26
CA PRO A 398 12.38 -17.82 7.55
C PRO A 398 13.13 -16.68 6.87
N LEU A 399 14.45 -16.66 7.03
CA LEU A 399 15.33 -15.69 6.37
C LEU A 399 15.88 -16.26 5.06
N GLY A 400 16.23 -15.37 4.14
CA GLY A 400 16.83 -15.72 2.86
C GLY A 400 17.46 -14.50 2.19
N THR A 401 17.99 -14.71 0.99
CA THR A 401 18.74 -13.67 0.24
C THR A 401 18.15 -13.39 -1.15
N HIS A 402 17.14 -14.18 -1.56
CA HIS A 402 16.51 -14.07 -2.87
C HIS A 402 15.36 -13.07 -2.86
N LEU A 403 14.89 -12.69 -4.06
CA LEU A 403 13.80 -11.74 -4.18
C LEU A 403 12.54 -12.25 -3.49
N GLY A 404 12.00 -11.44 -2.57
CA GLY A 404 10.80 -11.79 -1.81
C GLY A 404 11.07 -12.48 -0.46
N ASP A 405 12.29 -12.95 -0.22
CA ASP A 405 12.73 -13.47 1.08
C ASP A 405 12.80 -12.35 2.13
N LEU A 406 12.94 -12.74 3.39
CA LEU A 406 13.18 -11.82 4.50
C LEU A 406 14.65 -11.78 4.88
N THR A 407 15.17 -10.58 5.11
CA THR A 407 16.51 -10.37 5.70
C THR A 407 16.39 -9.79 7.10
N ASP A 408 17.30 -10.15 7.99
CA ASP A 408 17.37 -9.58 9.34
C ASP A 408 17.96 -8.16 9.29
N GLN A 409 17.09 -7.16 9.43
CA GLN A 409 17.46 -5.76 9.38
C GLN A 409 18.30 -5.34 10.60
N VAL A 410 18.10 -6.00 11.75
CA VAL A 410 18.84 -5.68 12.98
C VAL A 410 20.27 -6.19 12.84
N GLU A 411 20.45 -7.39 12.32
CA GLU A 411 21.77 -7.94 12.02
C GLU A 411 22.51 -7.10 10.96
N GLU A 412 21.84 -6.67 9.88
CA GLU A 412 22.46 -5.84 8.84
C GLU A 412 22.94 -4.48 9.40
N ASP A 413 22.13 -3.83 10.25
CA ASP A 413 22.44 -2.50 10.78
C ASP A 413 23.42 -2.52 11.98
N TYR A 414 23.41 -3.58 12.78
CA TYR A 414 24.11 -3.63 14.08
C TYR A 414 25.10 -4.77 14.23
N GLY A 415 25.13 -5.73 13.30
CA GLY A 415 26.04 -6.86 13.25
C GLY A 415 25.45 -8.16 13.82
N PRO A 416 26.13 -9.30 13.57
CA PRO A 416 25.64 -10.64 13.90
C PRO A 416 25.21 -10.82 15.36
N GLY A 417 24.09 -11.49 15.57
CA GLY A 417 23.56 -11.80 16.91
C GLY A 417 22.90 -10.62 17.63
N SER A 418 22.81 -9.45 17.00
CA SER A 418 22.09 -8.30 17.53
C SER A 418 20.58 -8.54 17.55
N PHE A 419 19.89 -8.08 18.59
CA PHE A 419 18.43 -8.18 18.68
C PHE A 419 17.81 -7.01 19.43
N ILE A 420 16.51 -6.77 19.22
CA ILE A 420 15.80 -5.68 19.88
C ILE A 420 15.33 -6.14 21.28
N THR A 421 15.57 -5.32 22.29
CA THR A 421 15.19 -5.57 23.70
C THR A 421 13.94 -4.78 24.11
N GLU A 422 13.70 -3.63 23.50
CA GLU A 422 12.58 -2.76 23.82
C GLU A 422 12.11 -2.04 22.55
N PHE A 423 10.81 -2.04 22.30
CA PHE A 423 10.20 -1.45 21.11
C PHE A 423 9.04 -0.54 21.49
N VAL A 424 8.95 0.61 20.84
CA VAL A 424 7.85 1.57 21.02
C VAL A 424 7.39 2.09 19.67
N ALA A 425 6.09 2.12 19.43
CA ALA A 425 5.48 2.68 18.23
C ALA A 425 4.37 3.67 18.59
N GLY A 426 4.62 4.95 18.28
CA GLY A 426 3.64 6.03 18.37
C GLY A 426 2.69 6.09 17.19
N GLY A 427 2.86 5.27 16.16
CA GLY A 427 1.98 5.21 14.99
C GLY A 427 2.74 4.97 13.69
N PRO A 428 2.07 5.07 12.53
CA PRO A 428 2.71 4.86 11.23
C PRO A 428 3.91 5.77 11.03
N LYS A 429 5.10 5.18 10.83
CA LYS A 429 6.39 5.84 10.62
C LYS A 429 6.82 6.74 11.79
N ASN A 430 6.42 6.38 13.00
CA ASN A 430 6.83 6.99 14.26
C ASN A 430 7.10 5.89 15.29
N TYR A 431 8.34 5.40 15.37
CA TYR A 431 8.72 4.29 16.24
C TYR A 431 10.19 4.40 16.69
N ALA A 432 10.53 3.73 17.78
CA ALA A 432 11.89 3.62 18.29
C ALA A 432 12.13 2.24 18.91
N TYR A 433 13.39 1.84 18.95
CA TYR A 433 13.78 0.56 19.54
C TYR A 433 15.19 0.58 20.12
N LYS A 434 15.42 -0.25 21.13
CA LYS A 434 16.72 -0.50 21.76
C LYS A 434 17.27 -1.83 21.27
N VAL A 435 18.52 -1.85 20.85
CA VAL A 435 19.21 -3.03 20.31
C VAL A 435 20.34 -3.44 21.26
N ALA A 436 20.36 -4.70 21.66
CA ALA A 436 21.53 -5.34 22.28
C ALA A 436 22.49 -5.77 21.17
N VAL A 437 23.57 -5.01 20.99
CA VAL A 437 24.50 -5.19 19.86
C VAL A 437 25.38 -6.42 20.10
N GLY A 438 25.48 -7.30 19.12
CA GLY A 438 26.23 -8.56 19.25
C GLY A 438 25.64 -9.52 20.28
N GLY A 439 24.38 -9.29 20.68
CA GLY A 439 23.70 -10.04 21.73
C GLY A 439 24.09 -9.65 23.16
N ASP A 440 24.87 -8.58 23.34
CA ASP A 440 25.29 -8.08 24.65
C ASP A 440 24.25 -7.09 25.23
N PRO A 441 23.52 -7.43 26.30
CA PRO A 441 22.52 -6.56 26.91
C PRO A 441 23.11 -5.29 27.55
N THR A 442 24.43 -5.22 27.75
CA THR A 442 25.13 -4.03 28.26
C THR A 442 25.51 -3.05 27.16
N ASN A 443 25.57 -3.51 25.91
CA ASN A 443 25.89 -2.69 24.73
C ASN A 443 24.61 -2.30 23.97
N ILE A 444 23.93 -1.28 24.49
CA ILE A 444 22.65 -0.82 23.94
C ILE A 444 22.83 0.33 22.95
N LYS A 445 22.27 0.16 21.74
CA LYS A 445 22.05 1.25 20.78
C LYS A 445 20.57 1.55 20.63
N VAL A 446 20.25 2.82 20.38
CA VAL A 446 18.87 3.29 20.18
C VAL A 446 18.68 3.69 18.73
N CYS A 447 17.61 3.21 18.11
CA CYS A 447 17.14 3.67 16.82
C CYS A 447 15.81 4.42 16.99
N ILE A 448 15.66 5.55 16.30
CA ILE A 448 14.42 6.32 16.29
C ILE A 448 14.09 6.71 14.86
N LYS A 449 12.85 6.46 14.44
CA LYS A 449 12.33 6.77 13.11
C LYS A 449 11.07 7.63 13.25
N VAL A 450 11.17 8.90 12.84
CA VAL A 450 10.04 9.84 12.85
C VAL A 450 9.88 10.47 11.47
N ARG A 451 8.75 10.20 10.81
CA ARG A 451 8.46 10.79 9.51
C ARG A 451 8.26 12.29 9.62
N GLY A 452 8.96 13.02 8.75
CA GLY A 452 8.78 14.46 8.60
C GLY A 452 9.63 15.30 9.55
N ILE A 453 10.46 14.69 10.39
CA ILE A 453 11.42 15.41 11.23
C ILE A 453 12.83 14.88 10.92
N SER A 454 13.73 15.77 10.51
CA SER A 454 15.14 15.44 10.34
C SER A 454 15.81 15.51 11.70
N ILE A 455 16.12 14.35 12.29
CA ILE A 455 16.80 14.26 13.58
C ILE A 455 18.23 14.79 13.40
N ASN A 456 18.56 15.83 14.13
CA ASN A 456 19.87 16.48 14.12
C ASN A 456 20.17 17.04 15.52
N LYS A 457 21.33 17.67 15.70
CA LYS A 457 21.78 18.11 17.02
C LYS A 457 20.86 19.11 17.73
N SER A 458 19.99 19.81 17.00
CA SER A 458 19.04 20.77 17.59
C SER A 458 17.82 20.12 18.23
N CYS A 459 17.62 18.82 18.06
CA CYS A 459 16.43 18.11 18.54
C CYS A 459 16.71 16.68 19.02
N ASP A 460 17.96 16.23 19.06
CA ASP A 460 18.33 14.87 19.48
C ASP A 460 18.11 14.64 20.99
N ASP A 461 18.10 15.70 21.78
CA ASP A 461 17.75 15.74 23.20
C ASP A 461 16.24 15.64 23.45
N LEU A 462 15.42 16.10 22.51
CA LEU A 462 13.96 16.02 22.57
C LEU A 462 13.42 14.73 21.96
N ILE A 463 13.97 14.31 20.82
CA ILE A 463 13.54 13.13 20.08
C ILE A 463 14.28 11.91 20.65
N THR A 464 13.81 11.47 21.82
CA THR A 464 14.40 10.34 22.56
C THR A 464 13.44 9.17 22.65
N PHE A 465 13.98 7.98 22.88
CA PHE A 465 13.18 6.78 23.14
C PHE A 465 12.21 7.00 24.31
N ASP A 466 12.71 7.59 25.39
CA ASP A 466 11.93 7.78 26.62
C ASP A 466 10.80 8.78 26.44
N ASN A 467 11.01 9.86 25.67
CA ASN A 467 9.95 10.80 25.34
C ASN A 467 8.87 10.16 24.45
N LEU A 468 9.25 9.34 23.46
CA LEU A 468 8.27 8.60 22.66
C LEU A 468 7.50 7.60 23.51
N LYS A 469 8.19 6.86 24.39
CA LYS A 469 7.57 5.95 25.35
C LYS A 469 6.61 6.71 26.27
N ALA A 470 7.00 7.85 26.83
CA ALA A 470 6.12 8.68 27.64
C ALA A 470 4.86 9.10 26.88
N MET A 471 4.98 9.45 25.59
CA MET A 471 3.82 9.75 24.74
C MET A 471 2.89 8.57 24.54
N VAL A 472 3.47 7.42 24.22
CA VAL A 472 2.74 6.17 23.99
C VAL A 472 2.02 5.72 25.27
N MET A 473 2.68 5.81 26.42
CA MET A 473 2.11 5.43 27.72
C MET A 473 1.12 6.46 28.28
N GLY A 474 0.92 7.61 27.62
CA GLY A 474 0.00 8.66 28.06
C GLY A 474 0.57 9.59 29.14
N ASN A 475 1.86 9.50 29.44
CA ASN A 475 2.56 10.35 30.41
C ASN A 475 2.92 11.74 29.83
N THR A 476 2.88 11.90 28.51
CA THR A 476 3.16 13.16 27.81
C THR A 476 2.27 13.25 26.58
N GLU A 477 1.61 14.38 26.35
CA GLU A 477 0.70 14.48 25.20
C GLU A 477 1.47 14.71 23.88
N ARG A 478 2.37 15.70 23.88
CA ARG A 478 3.12 16.14 22.69
C ARG A 478 4.34 16.97 23.07
N LEU A 479 5.31 17.03 22.16
CA LEU A 479 6.47 17.91 22.25
C LEU A 479 6.55 18.83 21.03
N THR A 480 7.00 20.06 21.25
CA THR A 480 7.33 20.99 20.16
C THR A 480 8.80 20.88 19.83
N VAL A 481 9.09 20.37 18.64
CA VAL A 481 10.45 20.21 18.12
C VAL A 481 10.86 21.47 17.38
N PRO A 482 11.94 22.16 17.80
CA PRO A 482 12.46 23.31 17.08
C PRO A 482 13.10 22.84 15.76
N ILE A 483 12.86 23.58 14.68
CA ILE A 483 13.53 23.36 13.39
C ILE A 483 14.26 24.65 13.03
N PRO A 484 15.58 24.72 13.29
CA PRO A 484 16.38 25.88 12.90
C PRO A 484 16.25 26.14 11.40
N HIS A 485 16.17 27.43 11.02
CA HIS A 485 16.13 27.87 9.62
C HIS A 485 14.94 27.37 8.79
N GLN A 486 13.85 26.93 9.42
CA GLN A 486 12.62 26.60 8.73
C GLN A 486 11.91 27.85 8.22
N ILE A 487 11.71 27.95 6.90
CA ILE A 487 10.78 28.92 6.31
C ILE A 487 9.36 28.36 6.47
N ALA A 488 8.63 28.81 7.49
CA ALA A 488 7.26 28.40 7.75
C ALA A 488 6.44 29.54 8.39
N ARG A 489 5.12 29.49 8.22
CA ARG A 489 4.18 30.43 8.87
C ARG A 489 4.15 30.27 10.40
N LEU A 490 4.45 29.07 10.89
CA LEU A 490 4.61 28.75 12.31
C LEU A 490 5.96 28.03 12.51
N PRO A 491 6.80 28.46 13.47
CA PRO A 491 8.10 27.83 13.71
C PRO A 491 7.94 26.51 14.48
N GLY A 492 8.69 25.49 14.05
CA GLY A 492 8.76 24.18 14.72
C GLY A 492 7.73 23.16 14.24
N LYS A 493 7.86 21.92 14.71
CA LYS A 493 6.93 20.82 14.43
C LYS A 493 6.44 20.17 15.72
N ILE A 494 5.17 19.80 15.74
CA ILE A 494 4.59 19.03 16.83
C ILE A 494 4.93 17.56 16.61
N TRP A 495 5.54 16.93 17.62
CA TRP A 495 5.78 15.50 17.68
C TRP A 495 4.89 14.87 18.76
N GLN A 496 4.11 13.87 18.38
CA GLN A 496 3.14 13.20 19.24
C GLN A 496 2.88 11.76 18.75
N ALA A 497 2.48 10.88 19.65
CA ALA A 497 1.99 9.55 19.31
C ALA A 497 0.57 9.63 18.75
N VAL A 498 0.39 9.23 17.49
CA VAL A 498 -0.89 9.20 16.79
C VAL A 498 -1.01 7.91 15.98
N ASN A 499 -1.66 6.91 16.57
CA ASN A 499 -2.10 5.72 15.84
C ASN A 499 -3.61 5.78 15.63
N THR A 500 -4.01 6.16 14.42
CA THR A 500 -5.42 6.29 14.01
C THR A 500 -5.85 5.18 13.08
N LYS A 501 -4.97 4.18 12.83
CA LYS A 501 -5.22 3.10 11.89
C LYS A 501 -5.84 1.86 12.53
N ARG A 502 -5.71 1.73 13.84
CA ARG A 502 -6.23 0.65 14.67
C ARG A 502 -6.82 1.25 15.95
N ARG A 503 -7.72 0.50 16.58
CA ARG A 503 -8.31 0.83 17.88
C ARG A 503 -7.38 0.36 18.99
N ARG A 504 -7.11 1.22 19.96
CA ARG A 504 -6.35 0.86 21.17
C ARG A 504 -7.28 0.13 22.15
N VAL A 505 -6.86 -1.03 22.65
CA VAL A 505 -7.69 -1.84 23.59
C VAL A 505 -7.15 -1.75 25.02
N CYS A 506 -5.84 -1.55 25.17
CA CYS A 506 -5.21 -1.31 26.46
C CYS A 506 -3.98 -0.40 26.28
N VAL A 507 -3.13 -0.33 27.31
CA VAL A 507 -1.91 0.50 27.26
C VAL A 507 -1.03 0.10 26.08
N GLU A 508 -0.91 -1.18 25.76
CA GLU A 508 0.05 -1.65 24.77
C GLU A 508 -0.59 -2.14 23.47
N HIS A 509 -1.80 -2.71 23.51
CA HIS A 509 -2.34 -3.46 22.37
C HIS A 509 -3.28 -2.65 21.50
N THR A 510 -3.28 -2.97 20.20
CA THR A 510 -4.26 -2.45 19.24
C THR A 510 -4.87 -3.54 18.38
N VAL A 511 -6.14 -3.35 18.05
CA VAL A 511 -6.94 -4.25 17.23
C VAL A 511 -7.53 -3.48 16.04
N PRO A 512 -7.88 -4.14 14.92
CA PRO A 512 -8.54 -3.43 13.83
C PRO A 512 -9.91 -2.90 14.28
N PHE A 513 -10.37 -1.82 13.64
CA PHE A 513 -11.73 -1.33 13.88
C PHE A 513 -12.75 -2.40 13.53
N GLY A 514 -13.69 -2.70 14.43
CA GLY A 514 -14.65 -3.80 14.26
C GLY A 514 -14.23 -5.13 14.87
N TYR A 515 -13.01 -5.24 15.41
CA TYR A 515 -12.57 -6.45 16.10
C TYR A 515 -13.37 -6.70 17.37
N ASN A 516 -13.97 -7.88 17.42
CA ASN A 516 -14.76 -8.41 18.52
C ASN A 516 -14.61 -9.94 18.49
N ALA A 517 -13.45 -10.43 18.92
CA ALA A 517 -13.33 -11.83 19.31
C ALA A 517 -14.19 -12.00 20.56
N TRP A 518 -15.22 -12.84 20.48
CA TRP A 518 -15.93 -13.27 21.68
C TRP A 518 -14.88 -13.79 22.68
N THR A 519 -14.94 -13.28 23.92
CA THR A 519 -14.04 -13.53 25.06
C THR A 519 -12.55 -13.19 24.83
N MET A 520 -12.18 -11.91 24.98
CA MET A 520 -11.10 -11.65 25.94
C MET A 520 -11.77 -11.74 27.30
N ALA A 521 -11.68 -12.91 27.92
CA ALA A 521 -11.97 -13.01 29.33
C ALA A 521 -11.10 -11.95 30.04
N PRO A 522 -11.62 -11.22 31.04
CA PRO A 522 -10.80 -10.31 31.85
C PRO A 522 -9.54 -11.05 32.35
N GLU A 523 -8.45 -10.33 32.61
CA GLU A 523 -7.19 -10.93 33.10
C GLU A 523 -7.38 -11.88 34.30
N GLU A 524 -8.46 -11.73 35.08
CA GLU A 524 -8.87 -12.61 36.17
C GLU A 524 -9.20 -14.06 35.74
N ASP A 525 -9.65 -14.29 34.51
CA ASP A 525 -9.99 -15.63 33.99
C ASP A 525 -8.78 -16.33 33.34
N GLN A 526 -7.70 -15.59 33.03
CA GLN A 526 -6.47 -16.16 32.47
C GLN A 526 -5.65 -16.88 33.56
N GLU A 527 -5.59 -16.31 34.77
CA GLU A 527 -5.08 -17.00 35.96
C GLU A 527 -5.93 -18.24 36.28
N LEU A 528 -7.25 -18.16 36.09
CA LEU A 528 -8.16 -19.28 36.35
C LEU A 528 -7.99 -20.43 35.36
N LEU A 529 -7.74 -20.13 34.08
CA LEU A 529 -7.40 -21.11 33.04
C LEU A 529 -6.03 -21.77 33.30
N GLU A 530 -5.01 -20.99 33.69
CA GLU A 530 -3.69 -21.53 34.06
C GLU A 530 -3.77 -22.43 35.32
N VAL A 531 -4.61 -22.08 36.29
CA VAL A 531 -4.85 -22.90 37.49
C VAL A 531 -5.66 -24.16 37.16
N MET A 532 -6.61 -24.10 36.21
CA MET A 532 -7.37 -25.27 35.78
C MET A 532 -6.52 -26.27 34.99
N ASP A 533 -5.59 -25.81 34.15
CA ASP A 533 -4.64 -26.69 33.47
C ASP A 533 -3.67 -27.36 34.45
N LEU A 534 -3.23 -26.65 35.50
CA LEU A 534 -2.41 -27.21 36.58
C LEU A 534 -3.15 -28.25 37.45
N LEU A 535 -4.48 -28.17 37.53
CA LEU A 535 -5.32 -29.13 38.27
C LEU A 535 -5.77 -30.32 37.42
N ALA A 536 -5.67 -30.23 36.08
CA ALA A 536 -5.97 -31.34 35.18
C ALA A 536 -4.79 -32.36 35.09
N ASP A 537 -3.58 -31.92 35.43
CA ASP A 537 -2.35 -32.72 35.46
C ASP A 537 -1.95 -33.20 36.89
N ALA A 538 -2.83 -33.04 37.88
CA ALA A 538 -2.69 -33.56 39.25
C ALA A 538 -3.74 -34.64 39.55
#